data_AF-M1EEV1-F1
#
_entry.id   AF-M1EEV1-F1
#
_cell.length_a   1.000
_cell.length_b   1.000
_cell.length_c   1.000
_cell.angle_alpha   90.00
_cell.angle_beta   90.00
_cell.angle_gamma   90.00
#
_symmetry.space_group_name_H-M   'P 1'
#
loop_
_entity.id
_entity.type
_entity.pdbx_description
1 polymer ?
#
loop_
_entity_poly.entity_id
_entity_poly.type
_entity_poly.pdbx_seq_one_letter_code
_entity_poly.pdbx_strand_id
1 'polypeptide(L)' 'AAAAYCLANYTVNRHFWPETLAAFTGYSLNEIVPCLSELHKACLDIPHRPQQAIREKYKASKYMHVSLMEPPAILPL' A
#
# COMPACT_ATOMS: atom_id res chain seq x y z
N ALA A 1 -0.53 -4.18 -9.03
CA ALA A 1 0.83 -4.38 -8.45
C ALA A 1 1.49 -3.05 -8.10
N ALA A 2 1.68 -2.14 -9.05
CA ALA A 2 2.34 -0.84 -8.82
C ALA A 2 1.74 -0.03 -7.65
N ALA A 3 0.41 0.11 -7.59
CA ALA A 3 -0.27 0.80 -6.48
C ALA A 3 0.00 0.17 -5.10
N ALA A 4 -0.04 -1.17 -4.99
CA ALA A 4 0.26 -1.87 -3.74
C ALA A 4 1.72 -1.68 -3.31
N TYR A 5 2.64 -1.69 -4.27
CA TYR A 5 4.04 -1.36 -4.02
C TYR A 5 4.19 0.08 -3.55
N CYS A 6 3.60 1.07 -4.25
CA CYS A 6 3.65 2.48 -3.85
C CYS A 6 3.14 2.68 -2.42
N LEU A 7 1.99 2.07 -2.09
CA LEU A 7 1.39 2.19 -0.76
C LEU A 7 2.29 1.58 0.32
N ALA A 8 2.82 0.38 0.10
CA ALA A 8 3.72 -0.28 1.03
C ALA A 8 5.04 0.50 1.19
N ASN A 9 5.64 0.93 0.08
CA ASN A 9 6.89 1.68 0.07
C ASN A 9 6.73 3.04 0.76
N TYR A 10 5.60 3.72 0.56
CA TYR A 10 5.34 4.98 1.25
C TYR A 10 5.08 4.75 2.75
N THR A 11 4.44 3.63 3.12
CA THR A 11 4.20 3.29 4.53
C THR A 11 5.51 3.01 5.28
N VAL A 12 6.48 2.35 4.64
CA VAL A 12 7.77 2.00 5.27
C VAL A 12 8.83 3.08 5.10
N ASN A 13 9.01 3.58 3.88
CA ASN A 13 10.13 4.43 3.48
C ASN A 13 9.74 5.87 3.14
N ARG A 14 8.44 6.22 3.15
CA ARG A 14 7.93 7.54 2.72
C ARG A 14 8.25 7.91 1.26
N HIS A 15 8.46 6.91 0.40
CA HIS A 15 8.66 7.07 -1.04
C HIS A 15 7.57 6.34 -1.81
N PHE A 16 7.07 6.91 -2.90
CA PHE A 16 6.03 6.29 -3.73
C PHE A 16 6.61 5.34 -4.77
N TRP A 17 6.85 5.85 -5.98
CA TRP A 17 7.23 5.09 -7.16
C TRP A 17 8.64 5.50 -7.63
N PRO A 18 9.65 4.63 -7.46
CA PRO A 18 11.02 4.89 -7.89
C PRO A 18 11.14 5.07 -9.41
N GLU A 19 12.04 5.95 -9.85
CA GLU A 19 12.34 6.17 -11.28
C GLU A 19 12.80 4.90 -11.98
N THR A 20 13.53 4.02 -11.29
CA THR A 20 13.96 2.73 -11.84
C THR A 20 12.79 1.83 -12.21
N LEU A 21 11.72 1.83 -11.40
CA LEU A 21 10.48 1.09 -11.72
C LEU A 21 9.67 1.80 -12.80
N ALA A 22 9.65 3.13 -12.82
CA ALA A 22 9.02 3.88 -13.90
C ALA A 22 9.67 3.58 -15.25
N ALA A 23 11.01 3.60 -15.33
CA ALA A 23 11.76 3.26 -16.53
C ALA A 23 11.57 1.80 -16.97
N PHE A 24 11.53 0.86 -16.01
CA PHE A 24 11.38 -0.57 -16.31
C PHE A 24 9.96 -0.97 -16.74
N THR A 25 8.94 -0.38 -16.11
CA THR A 25 7.53 -0.76 -16.34
C THR A 25 6.79 0.16 -17.30
N GLY A 26 7.31 1.36 -17.56
CA GLY A 26 6.65 2.41 -18.31
C GLY A 26 5.56 3.17 -17.54
N TYR A 27 5.21 2.74 -16.31
CA TYR A 27 4.20 3.44 -15.51
C TYR A 27 4.79 4.66 -14.81
N SER A 28 4.15 5.82 -15.01
CA SER A 28 4.34 7.01 -14.20
C SER A 28 3.52 6.95 -12.90
N LEU A 29 3.92 7.76 -11.90
CA LEU A 29 3.14 7.87 -10.66
C LEU A 29 1.69 8.31 -10.94
N ASN A 30 1.49 9.25 -11.87
CA ASN A 30 0.17 9.78 -12.22
C ASN A 30 -0.79 8.70 -12.74
N GLU A 31 -0.28 7.73 -13.51
CA GLU A 31 -1.07 6.59 -13.99
C GLU A 31 -1.43 5.61 -12.85
N ILE A 32 -0.61 5.57 -11.80
CA ILE A 32 -0.81 4.70 -10.64
C ILE A 32 -1.78 5.32 -9.62
N VAL A 33 -1.80 6.66 -9.50
CA VAL A 33 -2.59 7.43 -8.50
C VAL A 33 -4.05 6.97 -8.38
N PRO A 34 -4.82 6.74 -9.46
CA PRO A 34 -6.21 6.32 -9.34
C PRO A 34 -6.36 4.99 -8.60
N CYS A 35 -5.54 4.00 -8.94
CA CYS A 35 -5.56 2.69 -8.29
C CYS A 35 -5.00 2.75 -6.86
N LEU A 36 -3.97 3.57 -6.63
CA LEU A 36 -3.40 3.81 -5.31
C LEU A 36 -4.42 4.43 -4.36
N SER A 37 -5.19 5.40 -4.82
CA SER A 37 -6.21 6.10 -4.01
C SER A 37 -7.31 5.15 -3.54
N GLU A 38 -7.82 4.30 -4.42
CA GLU A 38 -8.83 3.30 -4.05
C GLU A 38 -8.27 2.23 -3.10
N LEU A 39 -7.03 1.79 -3.32
CA LEU A 39 -6.37 0.85 -2.42
C LEU A 39 -6.11 1.46 -1.03
N HIS A 40 -5.73 2.74 -0.98
CA HIS A 40 -5.51 3.47 0.26
C HIS A 40 -6.79 3.59 1.09
N LYS A 41 -7.91 3.98 0.46
CA LYS A 41 -9.25 3.98 1.09
C LYS A 41 -9.62 2.59 1.61
N ALA A 42 -9.42 1.56 0.79
CA ALA A 42 -9.71 0.19 1.20
C ALA A 42 -8.85 -0.24 2.41
N CYS A 43 -7.60 0.21 2.50
CA CYS A 43 -6.69 -0.09 3.60
C CYS A 43 -7.12 0.58 4.91
N LEU A 44 -7.51 1.86 4.85
CA LEU A 44 -8.04 2.61 6.00
C LEU A 44 -9.33 1.99 6.55
N ASP A 45 -10.15 1.39 5.69
CA ASP A 45 -11.41 0.75 6.05
C ASP A 45 -11.24 -0.68 6.60
N ILE A 46 -10.05 -1.30 6.48
CA ILE A 46 -9.80 -2.69 6.92
C ILE A 46 -10.26 -2.95 8.36
N PRO A 47 -10.00 -2.09 9.36
CA PRO A 47 -10.41 -2.35 10.74
C PRO A 47 -11.93 -2.50 10.92
N HIS A 48 -12.73 -1.93 10.01
CA HIS A 48 -14.19 -1.91 10.07
C HIS A 48 -14.84 -3.02 9.25
N ARG A 49 -14.07 -3.74 8.41
CA ARG A 49 -14.61 -4.81 7.56
C ARG A 49 -14.87 -6.09 8.35
N PRO A 50 -15.95 -6.82 8.06
CA PRO A 50 -16.18 -8.13 8.71
C PRO A 50 -15.15 -9.19 8.28
N GLN A 51 -14.57 -9.11 7.08
CA GLN A 51 -13.59 -10.07 6.58
C GLN A 51 -12.17 -9.78 7.09
N GLN A 52 -11.80 -10.34 8.26
CA GLN A 52 -10.48 -10.12 8.88
C GLN A 52 -9.43 -11.22 8.59
N ALA A 53 -9.78 -12.31 7.91
CA ALA A 53 -8.88 -13.47 7.75
C ALA A 53 -7.50 -13.14 7.14
N ILE A 54 -7.46 -12.22 6.17
CA ILE A 54 -6.19 -11.76 5.57
C ILE A 54 -5.38 -10.95 6.56
N ARG A 55 -6.01 -10.02 7.30
CA ARG A 55 -5.32 -9.24 8.33
C ARG A 55 -4.71 -10.18 9.36
N GLU A 56 -5.47 -11.12 9.91
CA GLU A 56 -4.96 -12.11 10.87
C GLU A 56 -3.80 -12.94 10.30
N LYS A 57 -3.91 -13.39 9.04
CA LYS A 57 -2.81 -14.11 8.38
C LYS A 57 -1.51 -13.30 8.40
N TYR A 58 -1.56 -12.02 8.05
CA TYR A 58 -0.39 -11.13 7.97
C TYR A 58 0.00 -10.49 9.32
N LYS A 59 -0.65 -10.85 10.43
CA LYS A 59 -0.17 -10.52 11.79
C LYS A 59 0.94 -11.45 12.26
N ALA A 60 1.06 -12.65 11.67
CA ALA A 60 2.06 -13.63 12.06
C ALA A 60 3.49 -13.11 11.81
N SER A 61 4.44 -13.50 12.68
CA SER A 61 5.85 -13.10 12.59
C SER A 61 6.52 -13.52 11.28
N LYS A 62 6.06 -14.61 10.66
CA LYS A 62 6.53 -15.03 9.32
C LYS A 62 6.29 -14.00 8.22
N TYR A 63 5.40 -13.03 8.46
CA TYR A 63 5.15 -11.89 7.59
C TYR A 63 5.54 -10.56 8.26
N MET A 64 6.46 -10.58 9.22
CA MET A 64 7.00 -9.39 9.88
C MET A 64 5.92 -8.49 10.52
N HIS A 65 4.78 -9.07 10.92
CA HIS A 65 3.66 -8.35 11.51
C HIS A 65 3.12 -7.18 10.64
N VAL A 66 3.33 -7.19 9.32
CA VAL A 66 3.04 -6.05 8.44
C VAL A 66 1.60 -5.55 8.50
N SER A 67 0.63 -6.40 8.83
CA SER A 67 -0.78 -5.99 8.99
C SER A 67 -1.07 -5.18 10.26
N LEU A 68 -0.11 -5.08 11.19
CA LEU A 68 -0.17 -4.22 12.36
C LEU A 68 0.39 -2.82 12.09
N MET A 69 1.02 -2.59 10.93
CA MET A 69 1.51 -1.27 10.56
C MET A 69 0.33 -0.33 10.28
N GLU A 70 0.42 0.88 10.80
CA GLU A 70 -0.61 1.88 10.55
C GLU A 70 -0.48 2.43 9.12
N PRO A 71 -1.54 2.32 8.30
CA PRO A 71 -1.55 2.99 7.01
C PRO A 71 -1.49 4.51 7.21
N PRO A 72 -0.82 5.25 6.31
CA PRO A 72 -0.79 6.71 6.37
C PRO A 72 -2.22 7.25 6.33
N ALA A 73 -2.56 8.24 7.16
CA ALA A 73 -3.90 8.85 7.12
C ALA A 73 -4.15 9.62 5.81
N ILE A 74 -3.10 10.22 5.25
CA ILE A 74 -3.14 11.03 4.03
C ILE A 74 -1.93 10.67 3.17
N LEU A 75 -2.14 10.57 1.85
CA LEU A 75 -1.06 10.46 0.87
C LEU A 75 -0.84 11.83 0.20
N PRO A 76 0.36 12.42 0.27
CA PRO A 76 0.69 13.64 -0.45
C PRO A 76 0.99 13.30 -1.92
N LEU A 77 -0.07 13.08 -2.71
CA LEU A 77 0.00 12.74 -4.14
C LEU A 77 0.03 14.00 -5.01
#